data_AF-A0A9E2UHG4-F1
#
_entry.id   AF-A0A9E2UHG4-F1
#
_cell.length_a   1.000
_cell.length_b   1.000
_cell.length_c   1.000
_cell.angle_alpha   90.00
_cell.angle_beta   90.00
_cell.angle_gamma   90.00
#
_symmetry.space_group_name_H-M   'P 1'
#
loop_
_entity.id
_entity.type
_entity.pdbx_description
1 polymer ?
#
loop_
_entity_poly.entity_id
_entity_poly.type
_entity_poly.pdbx_seq_one_letter_code
_entity_poly.pdbx_strand_id
1 'polypeptide(L)'
;MLDGVNPLAARTIMPVFNNLVMFDQHAKQSRLDTIVPDLAASWTWNEDGTEVTFRLRHSVKWHDGQPFTANDVKCTWDLILDKGPEKLRINAFKSSYSNLEQVTTNGDDEVTFLLKRPQPAFVTLIADGWSPIYPCHVPEAQMRQRPIGTGPFNGGRHGAPQADIVGDRAQAG
;
A
#
# COMPACT_ATOMS: atom_id res chain seq x y z
N MET A 1 -7.24 -11.80 -28.20
CA MET A 1 -7.27 -10.32 -28.22
C MET A 1 -6.76 -9.84 -26.88
N LEU A 2 -5.47 -9.53 -26.83
CA LEU A 2 -4.74 -9.07 -25.64
C LEU A 2 -4.28 -7.63 -25.92
N ASP A 3 -5.23 -6.71 -26.00
CA ASP A 3 -4.93 -5.30 -26.25
C ASP A 3 -5.29 -4.50 -25.00
N GLY A 4 -4.28 -4.02 -24.27
CA GLY A 4 -4.51 -2.92 -23.33
C GLY A 4 -3.63 -2.81 -22.09
N VAL A 5 -2.74 -3.76 -21.81
CA VAL A 5 -1.73 -3.57 -20.75
C VAL A 5 -0.36 -3.66 -21.40
N ASN A 6 0.22 -2.50 -21.69
CA ASN A 6 1.60 -2.42 -22.14
C ASN A 6 2.49 -3.01 -21.02
N PRO A 7 3.19 -4.13 -21.23
CA PRO A 7 4.02 -4.74 -20.19
C PRO A 7 5.17 -3.83 -19.73
N LEU A 8 5.52 -2.79 -20.50
CA LEU A 8 6.44 -1.73 -20.10
C LEU A 8 5.83 -0.75 -19.08
N ALA A 9 4.52 -0.53 -19.10
CA ALA A 9 3.84 0.29 -18.10
C ALA A 9 3.84 -0.40 -16.73
N ALA A 10 3.56 -1.72 -16.70
CA ALA A 10 3.66 -2.52 -15.47
C ALA A 10 5.09 -2.54 -14.89
N ARG A 11 6.12 -2.46 -15.74
CA ARG A 11 7.54 -2.42 -15.34
C ARG A 11 8.04 -1.06 -14.83
N THR A 12 7.29 0.03 -15.05
CA THR A 12 7.73 1.40 -14.72
C THR A 12 7.04 1.95 -13.46
N ILE A 13 6.04 1.24 -12.92
CA ILE A 13 5.18 1.74 -11.82
C ILE A 13 5.68 1.32 -10.42
N MET A 14 6.43 0.22 -10.30
CA MET A 14 6.91 -0.27 -9.00
C MET A 14 7.86 0.66 -8.21
N PRO A 15 8.70 1.54 -8.80
CA PRO A 15 9.59 2.40 -7.99
C PRO A 15 8.90 3.65 -7.44
N VAL A 16 7.64 3.91 -7.80
CA VAL A 16 6.95 5.15 -7.44
C VAL A 16 6.13 5.00 -6.16
N PHE A 17 5.49 3.85 -5.95
CA PHE A 17 4.55 3.62 -4.86
C PHE A 17 5.09 2.65 -3.81
N ASN A 18 4.68 2.85 -2.56
CA ASN A 18 4.97 1.93 -1.46
C ASN A 18 3.71 1.16 -1.04
N ASN A 19 3.92 0.02 -0.37
CA ASN A 19 2.87 -0.76 0.27
C ASN A 19 2.80 -0.40 1.76
N LEU A 20 1.82 -0.93 2.50
CA LEU A 20 1.84 -0.81 3.96
C LEU A 20 2.99 -1.62 4.56
N VAL A 21 3.23 -2.80 4.02
CA VAL A 21 4.30 -3.72 4.40
C VAL A 21 4.84 -4.41 3.16
N MET A 22 6.02 -5.00 3.23
CA MET A 22 6.61 -5.75 2.12
C MET A 22 7.38 -6.96 2.61
N PHE A 23 7.68 -7.92 1.74
CA PHE A 23 8.67 -8.94 2.08
C PHE A 23 10.08 -8.36 2.07
N ASP A 24 10.90 -8.79 3.03
CA ASP A 24 12.34 -8.55 3.04
C ASP A 24 12.95 -9.11 1.74
N GLN A 25 13.49 -8.22 0.92
CA GLN A 25 14.10 -8.56 -0.36
C GLN A 25 15.39 -9.37 -0.21
N HIS A 26 15.96 -9.43 1.00
CA HIS A 26 17.12 -10.25 1.32
C HIS A 26 16.75 -11.64 1.83
N ALA A 27 15.47 -11.88 2.16
CA ALA A 27 15.00 -13.19 2.57
C ALA A 27 14.96 -14.15 1.37
N LYS A 28 15.34 -15.41 1.61
CA LYS A 28 15.34 -16.46 0.57
C LYS A 28 13.93 -16.84 0.10
N GLN A 29 12.92 -16.58 0.93
CA GLN A 29 11.53 -16.98 0.71
C GLN A 29 10.60 -15.92 1.30
N SER A 30 9.49 -15.65 0.60
CA SER A 30 8.40 -14.82 1.09
C SER A 30 7.52 -15.64 2.03
N ARG A 31 7.54 -15.29 3.31
CA ARG A 31 6.79 -15.93 4.41
C ARG A 31 6.45 -14.88 5.47
N LEU A 32 5.47 -15.17 6.33
CA LEU A 32 4.90 -14.19 7.27
C LEU A 32 5.96 -13.53 8.17
N ASP A 33 6.97 -14.29 8.60
CA ASP A 33 8.11 -13.88 9.43
C ASP A 33 9.15 -13.02 8.69
N THR A 34 9.05 -12.94 7.37
CA THR A 34 9.91 -12.10 6.52
C THR A 34 9.24 -10.81 6.07
N ILE A 35 8.02 -10.53 6.57
CA ILE A 35 7.34 -9.27 6.29
C ILE A 35 7.97 -8.17 7.14
N VAL A 36 8.37 -7.07 6.48
CA VAL A 36 8.99 -5.90 7.09
C VAL A 36 8.11 -4.65 6.91
N PRO A 37 8.20 -3.68 7.84
CA PRO A 37 7.53 -2.38 7.74
C PRO A 37 7.87 -1.61 6.45
N ASP A 38 6.86 -1.03 5.80
CA ASP A 38 7.00 -0.05 4.71
C ASP A 38 6.30 1.26 5.11
N LEU A 39 5.12 1.61 4.55
CA LEU A 39 4.34 2.77 5.02
C LEU A 39 3.74 2.59 6.42
N ALA A 40 3.48 1.34 6.82
CA ALA A 40 3.10 1.00 8.18
C ALA A 40 4.36 0.68 9.02
N ALA A 41 4.42 1.25 10.23
CA ALA A 41 5.45 0.96 11.21
C ALA A 41 5.24 -0.40 11.89
N SER A 42 3.98 -0.79 12.12
CA SER A 42 3.61 -2.06 12.76
C SER A 42 2.18 -2.45 12.42
N TRP A 43 1.82 -3.71 12.72
CA TRP A 43 0.44 -4.18 12.67
C TRP A 43 0.13 -5.14 13.82
N THR A 44 -1.15 -5.22 14.19
CA THR A 44 -1.65 -6.10 15.25
C THR A 44 -2.97 -6.72 14.84
N TRP A 45 -3.15 -8.01 15.15
CA TRP A 45 -4.41 -8.71 14.98
C TRP A 45 -5.25 -8.64 16.24
N ASN A 46 -6.58 -8.61 16.10
CA ASN A 46 -7.48 -8.92 17.20
C ASN A 46 -7.45 -10.42 17.55
N GLU A 47 -8.05 -10.80 18.68
CA GLU A 47 -8.06 -12.18 19.17
C GLU A 47 -8.76 -13.15 18.19
N ASP A 48 -9.79 -12.66 17.49
CA ASP A 48 -10.58 -13.45 16.54
C ASP A 48 -9.88 -13.64 15.17
N GLY A 49 -8.80 -12.91 14.90
CA GLY A 49 -8.10 -12.93 13.61
C GLY A 49 -8.91 -12.36 12.44
N THR A 50 -9.92 -11.54 12.75
CA THR A 50 -10.82 -10.88 11.78
C THR A 50 -10.48 -9.42 11.57
N GLU A 51 -9.70 -8.80 12.45
CA GLU A 51 -9.29 -7.41 12.33
C GLU A 51 -7.77 -7.31 12.39
N VAL A 52 -7.19 -6.58 11.44
CA VAL A 52 -5.79 -6.18 11.50
C VAL A 52 -5.68 -4.66 11.47
N THR A 53 -5.05 -4.10 12.50
CA THR A 53 -4.81 -2.67 12.63
C THR A 53 -3.36 -2.38 12.30
N PHE A 54 -3.12 -1.45 11.37
CA PHE A 54 -1.80 -0.94 11.03
C PHE A 54 -1.60 0.43 11.67
N ARG A 55 -0.44 0.63 12.31
CA ARG A 55 0.06 1.95 12.69
C ARG A 55 0.96 2.48 11.58
N LEU A 56 0.65 3.65 11.05
CA LEU A 56 1.35 4.28 9.93
C LEU A 56 2.57 5.05 10.41
N ARG A 57 3.59 5.14 9.55
CA ARG A 57 4.78 5.96 9.85
C ARG A 57 4.41 7.44 9.82
N HIS A 58 4.90 8.17 10.82
CA HIS A 58 4.81 9.63 10.82
C HIS A 58 5.80 10.25 9.83
N SER A 59 5.49 11.46 9.38
CA SER A 59 6.35 12.29 8.52
C SER A 59 6.60 11.78 7.10
N VAL A 60 5.89 10.73 6.66
CA VAL A 60 5.89 10.32 5.25
C VAL A 60 5.14 11.39 4.43
N LYS A 61 5.71 11.75 3.28
CA LYS A 61 5.11 12.70 2.34
C LYS A 61 5.03 12.08 0.97
N TRP A 62 3.98 12.43 0.26
CA TRP A 62 3.86 12.25 -1.18
C TRP A 62 4.90 13.12 -1.89
N HIS A 63 5.24 12.78 -3.14
CA HIS A 63 6.20 13.54 -3.95
C HIS A 63 5.82 15.00 -4.21
N ASP A 64 4.55 15.36 -4.04
CA ASP A 64 4.05 16.73 -4.13
C ASP A 64 4.09 17.50 -2.79
N GLY A 65 4.63 16.87 -1.74
CA GLY A 65 4.82 17.45 -0.42
C GLY A 65 3.63 17.30 0.53
N GLN A 66 2.49 16.77 0.08
CA GLN A 66 1.35 16.48 0.95
C GLN A 66 1.68 15.35 1.94
N PRO A 67 1.15 15.39 3.17
CA PRO A 67 1.36 14.32 4.13
C PRO A 67 0.64 13.04 3.70
N PHE A 68 1.27 11.89 3.91
CA PHE A 68 0.62 10.59 3.83
C PHE A 68 -0.20 10.32 5.10
N THR A 69 -1.45 9.87 4.94
CA THR A 69 -2.37 9.62 6.07
C THR A 69 -3.20 8.34 5.89
N ALA A 70 -3.88 7.92 6.96
CA ALA A 70 -4.82 6.81 6.95
C ALA A 70 -5.97 7.01 5.95
N ASN A 71 -6.31 8.26 5.60
CA ASN A 71 -7.30 8.55 4.57
C ASN A 71 -6.85 8.08 3.18
N ASP A 72 -5.57 8.16 2.85
CA ASP A 72 -5.02 7.67 1.58
C ASP A 72 -5.16 6.14 1.48
N VAL A 73 -4.90 5.46 2.59
CA VAL A 73 -5.08 4.01 2.71
C VAL A 73 -6.55 3.66 2.50
N LYS A 74 -7.45 4.26 3.27
CA LYS A 74 -8.89 4.00 3.16
C LYS A 74 -9.42 4.24 1.75
N CYS A 75 -9.02 5.35 1.14
CA CYS A 75 -9.42 5.73 -0.21
C CYS A 75 -8.96 4.70 -1.26
N THR A 76 -7.71 4.26 -1.16
CA THR A 76 -7.16 3.20 -2.03
C THR A 76 -7.95 1.91 -1.92
N TRP A 77 -8.26 1.46 -0.70
CA TRP A 77 -8.99 0.22 -0.49
C TRP A 77 -10.47 0.33 -0.82
N ASP A 78 -11.11 1.48 -0.59
CA ASP A 78 -12.48 1.73 -1.05
C ASP A 78 -12.57 1.73 -2.58
N LEU A 79 -11.51 2.14 -3.29
CA LEU A 79 -11.40 2.00 -4.74
C LEU A 79 -11.28 0.52 -5.18
N ILE A 80 -10.42 -0.26 -4.51
CA ILE A 80 -10.26 -1.71 -4.77
C ILE A 80 -11.55 -2.49 -4.48
N LEU A 81 -12.30 -2.11 -3.45
CA LEU A 81 -13.55 -2.78 -3.05
C LEU A 81 -14.77 -2.29 -3.83
N ASP A 82 -14.61 -1.34 -4.75
CA ASP A 82 -15.70 -0.63 -5.42
C ASP A 82 -16.71 0.00 -4.44
N LYS A 83 -16.23 0.56 -3.33
CA LYS A 83 -17.04 1.28 -2.33
C LYS A 83 -17.03 2.80 -2.50
N GLY A 84 -16.01 3.34 -3.16
CA GLY A 84 -15.89 4.77 -3.45
C GLY A 84 -16.74 5.26 -4.63
N PRO A 85 -16.80 6.59 -4.86
CA PRO A 85 -17.44 7.17 -6.04
C PRO A 85 -16.64 6.91 -7.32
N GLU A 86 -15.32 6.83 -7.23
CA GLU A 86 -14.45 6.43 -8.33
C GLU A 86 -14.44 4.91 -8.50
N LYS A 87 -14.21 4.45 -9.75
CA LYS A 87 -14.14 3.04 -10.11
C LYS A 87 -12.94 2.79 -11.02
N LEU A 88 -12.19 1.74 -10.73
CA LEU A 88 -11.16 1.26 -11.64
C LEU A 88 -11.82 0.73 -12.92
N ARG A 89 -11.32 1.15 -14.08
CA ARG A 89 -11.78 0.63 -15.38
C ARG A 89 -11.62 -0.89 -15.48
N ILE A 90 -10.55 -1.42 -14.90
CA ILE A 90 -10.29 -2.86 -14.75
C ILE A 90 -9.82 -3.08 -13.31
N ASN A 91 -10.62 -3.78 -12.51
CA ASN A 91 -10.30 -4.09 -11.12
C ASN A 91 -9.82 -5.56 -10.99
N ALA A 92 -8.55 -5.79 -11.28
CA ALA A 92 -7.96 -7.13 -11.23
C ALA A 92 -7.75 -7.66 -9.80
N PHE A 93 -7.82 -6.80 -8.77
CA PHE A 93 -7.48 -7.13 -7.38
C PHE A 93 -8.69 -7.48 -6.51
N LYS A 94 -9.90 -7.09 -6.92
CA LYS A 94 -11.12 -7.30 -6.14
C LYS A 94 -11.35 -8.76 -5.70
N SER A 95 -11.04 -9.73 -6.57
CA SER A 95 -11.19 -11.15 -6.26
C SER A 95 -10.22 -11.59 -5.15
N SER A 96 -8.96 -11.14 -5.21
CA SER A 96 -7.94 -11.39 -4.19
C SER A 96 -8.34 -10.85 -2.82
N TYR A 97 -9.12 -9.77 -2.79
CA TYR A 97 -9.59 -9.10 -1.57
C TYR A 97 -11.07 -9.32 -1.25
N SER A 98 -11.68 -10.37 -1.79
CA SER A 98 -13.10 -10.69 -1.56
C SER A 98 -13.49 -10.91 -0.09
N ASN A 99 -12.52 -11.28 0.75
CA ASN A 99 -12.70 -11.46 2.19
C ASN A 99 -12.58 -10.16 3.01
N LEU A 100 -12.03 -9.09 2.43
CA LEU A 100 -11.99 -7.78 3.08
C LEU A 100 -13.39 -7.19 3.09
N GLU A 101 -13.92 -6.95 4.28
CA GLU A 101 -15.22 -6.35 4.47
C GLU A 101 -15.13 -4.83 4.41
N GLN A 102 -14.28 -4.21 5.22
CA GLN A 102 -14.23 -2.76 5.34
C GLN A 102 -12.85 -2.29 5.79
N VAL A 103 -12.52 -1.04 5.42
CA VAL A 103 -11.39 -0.30 5.99
C VAL A 103 -11.92 0.93 6.74
N THR A 104 -11.51 1.05 8.01
CA THR A 104 -11.80 2.18 8.90
C THR A 104 -10.51 2.86 9.32
N THR A 105 -10.62 4.12 9.73
CA THR A 105 -9.49 4.93 10.20
C THR A 105 -9.77 5.44 11.60
N ASN A 106 -8.71 5.65 12.37
CA ASN A 106 -8.75 6.29 13.67
C ASN A 106 -7.66 7.36 13.70
N GLY A 107 -8.04 8.60 13.41
CA GLY A 107 -7.07 9.67 13.15
C GLY A 107 -6.31 9.48 11.84
N ASP A 108 -5.13 10.10 11.76
CA ASP A 108 -4.33 10.17 10.53
C ASP A 108 -3.31 9.02 10.40
N ASP A 109 -3.07 8.26 11.46
CA ASP A 109 -1.96 7.31 11.57
C ASP A 109 -2.38 5.88 11.93
N GLU A 110 -3.68 5.60 12.03
CA GLU A 110 -4.19 4.27 12.34
C GLU A 110 -5.29 3.85 11.35
N VAL A 111 -5.13 2.65 10.80
CA VAL A 111 -6.08 2.06 9.83
C VAL A 111 -6.37 0.62 10.21
N THR A 112 -7.65 0.26 10.24
CA THR A 112 -8.10 -1.10 10.58
C THR A 112 -8.80 -1.73 9.37
N PHE A 113 -8.39 -2.96 9.05
CA PHE A 113 -8.99 -3.81 8.04
C PHE A 113 -9.86 -4.86 8.71
N LEU A 114 -11.16 -4.81 8.47
CA LEU A 114 -12.13 -5.78 8.95
C LEU A 114 -12.36 -6.85 7.87
N LEU A 115 -12.20 -8.11 8.25
CA LEU A 115 -12.39 -9.28 7.39
C LEU A 115 -13.68 -10.01 7.72
N LYS A 116 -14.35 -10.57 6.71
CA LYS A 116 -15.61 -11.32 6.87
C LYS A 116 -15.42 -12.64 7.63
N ARG A 117 -14.20 -13.17 7.61
CA ARG A 117 -13.79 -14.41 8.30
C ARG A 117 -12.28 -14.40 8.52
N PRO A 118 -11.78 -15.14 9.54
CA PRO A 118 -10.36 -15.17 9.85
C PRO A 118 -9.50 -15.57 8.64
N GLN A 119 -8.46 -14.78 8.36
CA GLN A 119 -7.52 -15.05 7.27
C GLN A 119 -6.12 -14.57 7.64
N PRO A 120 -5.31 -15.40 8.31
CA PRO A 120 -3.95 -15.03 8.73
C PRO A 120 -3.03 -14.61 7.56
N ALA A 121 -3.30 -15.13 6.36
CA ALA A 121 -2.57 -14.79 5.14
C ALA A 121 -2.87 -13.39 4.58
N PHE A 122 -3.80 -12.62 5.17
CA PHE A 122 -4.17 -11.30 4.63
C PHE A 122 -2.99 -10.32 4.60
N VAL A 123 -2.15 -10.28 5.63
CA VAL A 123 -0.94 -9.43 5.65
C VAL A 123 0.07 -9.88 4.58
N THR A 124 0.15 -11.18 4.30
CA THR A 124 0.97 -11.74 3.21
C THR A 124 0.50 -11.27 1.84
N LEU A 125 -0.82 -11.13 1.63
CA LEU A 125 -1.37 -10.56 0.39
C LEU A 125 -1.01 -9.09 0.23
N ILE A 126 -1.05 -8.30 1.31
CA ILE A 126 -0.64 -6.89 1.26
C ILE A 126 0.87 -6.76 0.95
N ALA A 127 1.69 -7.66 1.48
CA ALA A 127 3.14 -7.63 1.34
C ALA A 127 3.67 -8.04 -0.05
N ASP A 128 2.82 -8.58 -0.94
CA ASP A 128 3.23 -9.18 -2.22
C ASP A 128 3.64 -8.17 -3.30
N GLY A 129 3.47 -6.87 -3.04
CA GLY A 129 3.83 -5.79 -3.94
C GLY A 129 2.72 -5.34 -4.90
N TRP A 130 1.55 -5.98 -4.88
CA TRP A 130 0.44 -5.69 -5.78
C TRP A 130 -0.63 -4.79 -5.17
N SER A 131 -0.42 -4.27 -3.96
CA SER A 131 -1.38 -3.41 -3.25
C SER A 131 -0.78 -2.07 -2.82
N PRO A 132 -0.22 -1.30 -3.77
CA PRO A 132 0.37 -0.01 -3.47
C PRO A 132 -0.70 0.96 -2.99
N ILE A 133 -0.32 1.87 -2.09
CA ILE A 133 -1.18 2.95 -1.64
C ILE A 133 -1.11 4.12 -2.62
N TYR A 134 -2.27 4.66 -3.00
CA TYR A 134 -2.42 5.82 -3.87
C TYR A 134 -2.79 7.07 -3.06
N PRO A 135 -2.38 8.27 -3.53
CA PRO A 135 -2.79 9.53 -2.94
C PRO A 135 -4.28 9.77 -3.19
N CYS A 136 -5.07 9.96 -2.14
CA CYS A 136 -6.51 10.19 -2.31
C CYS A 136 -6.83 11.54 -2.95
N HIS A 137 -5.92 12.52 -2.79
CA HIS A 137 -6.09 13.87 -3.32
C HIS A 137 -5.80 14.00 -4.81
N VAL A 138 -5.34 12.93 -5.48
CA VAL A 138 -5.03 12.95 -6.92
C VAL A 138 -5.96 11.98 -7.65
N PRO A 139 -6.78 12.46 -8.61
CA PRO A 139 -7.68 11.59 -9.37
C PRO A 139 -6.93 10.49 -10.15
N GLU A 140 -7.52 9.30 -10.26
CA GLU A 140 -6.91 8.15 -10.98
C GLU A 140 -6.48 8.53 -12.41
N ALA A 141 -7.28 9.36 -13.10
CA ALA A 141 -6.98 9.82 -14.45
C ALA A 141 -5.66 10.62 -14.54
N GLN A 142 -5.36 11.43 -13.52
CA GLN A 142 -4.11 12.19 -13.44
C GLN A 142 -2.95 11.26 -13.06
N MET A 143 -3.17 10.31 -12.17
CA MET A 143 -2.17 9.32 -11.77
C MET A 143 -1.65 8.47 -12.95
N ARG A 144 -2.49 8.22 -13.96
CA ARG A 144 -2.07 7.54 -15.21
C ARG A 144 -1.06 8.35 -16.05
N GLN A 145 -1.05 9.68 -15.92
CA GLN A 145 -0.20 10.56 -16.72
C GLN A 145 1.02 11.04 -15.93
N ARG A 146 0.84 11.33 -14.64
CA ARG A 146 1.86 11.86 -13.74
C ARG A 146 1.72 11.16 -12.38
N PRO A 147 2.37 10.01 -12.19
CA PRO A 147 2.26 9.28 -10.94
C PRO A 147 2.97 10.06 -9.82
N ILE A 148 2.25 10.25 -8.71
CA ILE A 148 2.74 10.80 -7.45
C ILE A 148 2.76 9.66 -6.44
N GLY A 149 3.91 9.36 -5.87
CA GLY A 149 4.02 8.29 -4.89
C GLY A 149 4.77 8.69 -3.64
N THR A 150 5.14 7.69 -2.85
CA THR A 150 5.90 7.82 -1.60
C THR A 150 7.30 7.18 -1.70
N GLY A 151 7.62 6.57 -2.86
CA GLY A 151 8.86 5.85 -3.08
C GLY A 151 10.07 6.77 -3.28
N PRO A 152 11.30 6.24 -3.25
CA PRO A 152 12.52 7.04 -3.37
C PRO A 152 12.75 7.64 -4.76
N PHE A 153 11.95 7.26 -5.77
CA PHE A 153 12.08 7.74 -7.14
C PHE A 153 10.88 8.60 -7.56
N ASN A 154 11.13 9.89 -7.76
CA ASN A 154 10.15 10.82 -8.33
C ASN A 154 10.39 10.85 -9.84
N GLY A 155 9.36 10.66 -10.66
CA GLY A 155 9.45 10.60 -12.13
C GLY A 155 9.86 11.91 -12.85
N GLY A 156 10.60 12.80 -12.18
CA GLY A 156 11.09 14.06 -12.74
C GLY A 156 12.62 14.14 -12.69
N ARG A 157 13.23 14.54 -13.81
CA ARG A 157 14.63 14.94 -13.89
C ARG A 157 14.95 15.87 -12.70
N HIS A 158 15.88 15.46 -11.83
CA HIS A 158 16.45 16.21 -10.71
C HIS A 158 15.55 16.30 -9.45
N GLY A 159 15.38 15.18 -8.75
CA GLY A 159 14.99 15.18 -7.33
C GLY A 159 16.05 14.43 -6.52
N ALA A 160 16.52 15.03 -5.43
CA ALA A 160 17.45 14.37 -4.50
C ALA A 160 16.79 13.11 -3.90
N PRO A 161 17.55 12.06 -3.59
CA PRO A 161 16.99 10.86 -2.96
C PRO A 161 16.36 11.22 -1.61
N GLN A 162 15.07 10.89 -1.45
CA GLN A 162 14.42 10.87 -0.14
C GLN A 162 15.04 9.72 0.66
N ALA A 163 15.33 9.94 1.95
CA ALA A 163 15.95 8.93 2.81
C ALA A 163 15.23 7.57 2.69
N ASP A 164 15.99 6.52 2.42
CA ASP A 164 15.48 5.16 2.27
C ASP A 164 14.68 4.78 3.53
N ILE A 165 13.42 4.37 3.35
CA ILE A 165 12.60 3.76 4.42
C ILE A 165 13.23 2.41 4.87
N VAL A 166 14.11 1.84 4.03
CA VAL A 166 14.88 0.62 4.27
C VAL A 166 16.11 0.93 5.13
N GLY A 167 15.92 1.39 6.36
CA GLY A 167 17.03 1.93 7.14
C GLY A 167 16.90 1.96 8.65
N ASP A 168 15.93 1.25 9.26
CA ASP A 168 15.85 1.20 10.73
C ASP A 168 15.77 -0.25 11.22
N ARG A 169 16.93 -0.92 11.24
CA ARG A 169 17.12 -2.15 12.00
C ARG A 169 17.07 -1.77 13.47
N ALA A 170 15.92 -1.99 14.10
CA ALA A 170 15.85 -2.11 15.54
C ALA A 170 16.75 -3.27 15.98
N GLN A 171 17.90 -2.94 16.58
CA GLN A 171 18.67 -3.91 17.34
C GLN A 171 17.85 -4.27 18.58
N ALA A 172 17.29 -5.48 18.60
CA ALA A 172 16.81 -6.08 19.83
C ALA A 172 18.00 -6.74 20.52
N GLY A 173 18.42 -6.15 21.65
CA GLY A 173 19.22 -6.82 22.67
C GLY A 173 18.34 -7.58 23.66
#